data_AF-A0A6G1S086-F1
#
_entry.id   AF-A0A6G1S086-F1
#
_cell.length_a   1.000
_cell.length_b   1.000
_cell.length_c   1.000
_cell.angle_alpha   90.00
_cell.angle_beta   90.00
_cell.angle_gamma   90.00
#
_symmetry.space_group_name_H-M   'P 1'
#
loop_
_entity.id
_entity.type
_entity.pdbx_description
1 polymer ?
#
loop_
_entity_poly.entity_id
_entity_poly.type
_entity_poly.pdbx_seq_one_letter_code
_entity_poly.pdbx_strand_id
1 'polypeptide(L)'
;MQNLSPLPDDVCLTMKLFYYDEVTPSDYQPPGFKEGECEGMIFEGEPMYLNVGEVPTPFHMLKVKVTTEKQRMENIDKSILKHGETNMPHQVLRVDRDDPEEEKQDMSEDPVLDNKMEDT
;
A
#
# COMPACT_ATOMS: atom_id res chain seq x y z
N MET A 1 9.56 -14.79 -4.23
CA MET A 1 8.10 -14.65 -4.31
C MET A 1 7.49 -16.04 -4.35
N GLN A 2 7.29 -16.69 -3.20
CA GLN A 2 6.88 -18.10 -3.16
C GLN A 2 5.42 -18.32 -3.59
N ASN A 3 4.60 -17.26 -3.55
CA ASN A 3 3.17 -17.30 -3.85
C ASN A 3 2.82 -16.62 -5.19
N LEU A 4 3.81 -16.33 -6.05
CA LEU A 4 3.57 -15.83 -7.40
C LEU A 4 3.96 -16.87 -8.43
N SER A 5 3.13 -16.99 -9.45
CA SER A 5 3.44 -17.75 -10.65
C SER A 5 4.71 -17.20 -11.33
N PRO A 6 5.50 -18.05 -12.00
CA PRO A 6 6.66 -17.62 -12.77
C PRO A 6 6.34 -16.48 -13.73
N LEU A 7 7.30 -15.57 -13.91
CA LEU A 7 7.20 -14.55 -14.95
C LEU A 7 7.21 -15.21 -16.34
N PRO A 8 6.56 -14.60 -17.35
CA PRO A 8 6.71 -15.03 -18.74
C PRO A 8 8.19 -15.02 -19.19
N ASP A 9 8.51 -15.75 -20.26
CA ASP A 9 9.88 -15.83 -20.77
C ASP A 9 10.39 -14.47 -21.29
N ASP A 10 9.51 -13.69 -21.93
CA ASP A 10 9.81 -12.35 -22.43
C ASP A 10 9.32 -11.28 -21.45
N VAL A 11 10.26 -10.63 -20.75
CA VAL A 11 9.96 -9.55 -19.80
C VAL A 11 10.84 -8.34 -20.00
N CYS A 12 10.25 -7.16 -19.76
CA CYS A 12 10.95 -5.89 -19.68
C CYS A 12 10.82 -5.33 -18.26
N LEU A 13 11.90 -4.74 -17.75
CA LEU A 13 11.88 -4.03 -16.47
C LEU A 13 12.03 -2.52 -16.71
N THR A 14 11.13 -1.75 -16.12
CA THR A 14 11.24 -0.29 -16.03
C THR A 14 11.34 0.10 -14.57
N MET A 15 12.30 0.96 -14.23
CA MET A 15 12.47 1.51 -12.89
C MET A 15 12.17 3.01 -12.91
N LYS A 16 11.20 3.45 -12.09
CA LYS A 16 10.89 4.86 -11.86
C LYS A 16 11.38 5.24 -10.46
N LEU A 17 12.14 6.31 -10.35
CA LEU A 17 12.59 6.87 -9.08
C LEU A 17 11.83 8.16 -8.80
N PHE A 18 11.35 8.29 -7.58
CA PHE A 18 10.70 9.49 -7.08
C PHE A 18 11.57 10.09 -5.98
N TYR A 19 11.59 11.41 -5.91
CA TYR A 19 12.38 12.16 -4.96
C TYR A 19 11.48 13.08 -4.13
N TYR A 20 11.99 13.54 -2.99
CA TYR A 20 11.29 14.52 -2.18
C TYR A 20 11.40 15.90 -2.82
N ASP A 21 10.25 16.50 -3.12
CA ASP A 21 10.15 17.81 -3.77
C ASP A 21 10.87 18.91 -2.98
N GLU A 22 10.86 18.83 -1.64
CA GLU A 22 11.38 19.88 -0.76
C GLU A 22 12.92 19.96 -0.70
N VAL A 23 13.63 18.88 -1.08
CA VAL A 23 15.09 18.78 -0.91
C VAL A 23 15.84 18.41 -2.18
N THR A 24 15.13 18.04 -3.24
CA THR A 24 15.74 17.59 -4.50
C THR A 24 15.72 18.73 -5.51
N PRO A 25 16.88 19.16 -6.06
CA PRO A 25 16.90 20.16 -7.12
C PRO A 25 16.05 19.73 -8.33
N SER A 26 15.33 20.67 -8.94
CA SER A 26 14.43 20.40 -10.06
C SER A 26 15.14 19.93 -11.33
N ASP A 27 16.44 20.21 -11.46
CA ASP A 27 17.31 19.82 -12.57
C ASP A 27 18.15 18.58 -12.26
N TYR A 28 17.94 17.93 -11.11
CA TYR A 28 18.69 16.74 -10.73
C TYR A 28 18.41 15.57 -11.69
N GLN A 29 19.46 15.02 -12.29
CA GLN A 29 19.41 13.86 -13.19
C GLN A 29 20.36 12.78 -12.68
N PRO A 30 19.84 11.65 -12.15
CA PRO A 30 20.67 10.59 -11.63
C PRO A 30 21.41 9.86 -12.76
N PRO A 31 22.65 9.41 -12.55
CA PRO A 31 23.36 8.60 -13.53
C PRO A 31 22.56 7.35 -13.95
N GLY A 32 22.37 7.15 -15.25
CA GLY A 32 21.60 6.03 -15.80
C GLY A 32 20.08 6.25 -15.83
N PHE A 33 19.61 7.41 -15.37
CA PHE A 33 18.21 7.81 -15.43
C PHE A 33 18.03 9.05 -16.30
N LYS A 34 16.77 9.27 -16.67
CA LYS A 34 16.29 10.48 -17.34
C LYS A 34 14.95 10.86 -16.73
N GLU A 35 14.51 12.08 -16.98
CA GLU A 35 13.15 12.50 -16.67
C GLU A 35 12.13 11.50 -17.24
N GLY A 36 11.20 11.07 -16.38
CA GLY A 36 10.20 10.07 -16.70
C GLY A 36 8.79 10.63 -16.54
N GLU A 37 7.85 10.07 -17.29
CA GLU A 37 6.44 10.43 -17.18
C GLU A 37 5.81 9.77 -15.95
N CYS A 38 5.12 10.58 -15.14
CA CYS A 38 4.38 10.12 -13.96
C CYS A 38 3.02 9.54 -14.35
N GLU A 39 3.00 8.59 -15.29
CA GLU A 39 1.82 7.79 -15.58
C GLU A 39 1.72 6.62 -14.59
N GLY A 40 0.52 6.39 -14.07
CA GLY A 40 0.22 5.27 -13.18
C GLY A 40 0.40 3.92 -13.88
N MET A 41 0.57 2.86 -13.10
CA MET A 41 0.58 1.50 -13.65
C MET A 41 -0.85 1.09 -14.02
N ILE A 42 -1.03 0.57 -15.23
CA ILE A 42 -2.30 0.02 -15.72
C ILE A 42 -2.17 -1.50 -15.74
N PHE A 43 -3.14 -2.18 -15.12
CA PHE A 43 -3.27 -3.63 -15.15
C PHE A 43 -4.42 -4.01 -16.08
N GLU A 44 -4.28 -5.10 -16.83
CA GLU A 44 -5.37 -5.64 -17.66
C GLU A 44 -6.42 -6.32 -16.77
N GLY A 45 -5.97 -6.97 -15.70
CA GLY A 45 -6.82 -7.61 -14.70
C GLY A 45 -7.00 -6.84 -13.38
N GLU A 46 -7.69 -7.47 -12.43
CA GLU A 46 -7.85 -6.96 -11.06
C GLU A 46 -6.49 -6.94 -10.33
N PRO A 47 -5.99 -5.76 -9.90
CA PRO A 47 -4.77 -5.69 -9.13
C PRO A 47 -4.99 -6.16 -7.68
N MET A 48 -4.00 -6.87 -7.14
CA MET A 48 -3.86 -7.15 -5.72
C MET A 48 -2.64 -6.43 -5.16
N TYR A 49 -2.78 -5.90 -3.95
CA TYR A 49 -1.76 -5.16 -3.23
C TYR A 49 -1.27 -6.00 -2.05
N LEU A 50 0.05 -6.17 -1.94
CA LEU A 50 0.70 -6.92 -0.89
C LEU A 50 1.75 -6.04 -0.21
N ASN A 51 1.62 -5.84 1.11
CA ASN A 51 2.74 -5.34 1.91
C ASN A 51 3.68 -6.51 2.19
N VAL A 52 4.88 -6.46 1.60
CA VAL A 52 5.89 -7.52 1.77
C VAL A 52 6.60 -7.39 3.10
N GLY A 53 6.83 -6.15 3.56
CA GLY A 53 7.46 -5.87 4.83
C GLY A 53 8.22 -4.56 4.86
N GLU A 54 8.70 -4.24 6.07
CA GLU A 54 9.35 -2.98 6.40
C GLU A 54 10.60 -3.27 7.23
N VAL A 55 11.71 -2.62 6.91
CA VAL A 55 12.98 -2.77 7.61
C VAL A 55 13.41 -1.40 8.13
N PRO A 56 13.15 -1.11 9.43
CA PRO A 56 13.62 0.11 10.05
C PRO A 56 15.09 -0.02 10.48
N THR A 57 15.82 1.08 10.33
CA THR A 57 17.14 1.35 10.92
C THR A 57 17.03 2.64 11.73
N PRO A 58 18.01 2.99 12.57
CA PRO A 58 17.94 4.23 13.36
C PRO A 58 17.81 5.53 12.53
N PHE A 59 18.12 5.49 11.24
CA PHE A 59 18.13 6.67 10.37
C PHE A 59 17.24 6.55 9.13
N HIS A 60 16.85 5.34 8.74
CA HIS A 60 16.11 5.07 7.50
C HIS A 60 15.10 3.96 7.70
N MET A 61 14.00 4.00 6.95
CA MET A 61 13.02 2.92 6.85
C MET A 61 12.90 2.50 5.39
N LEU A 62 13.01 1.20 5.12
CA LEU A 62 12.77 0.63 3.80
C LEU A 62 11.47 -0.17 3.82
N LYS A 63 10.48 0.26 3.04
CA LYS A 63 9.18 -0.43 2.88
C LYS A 63 9.07 -1.03 1.49
N VAL A 64 8.66 -2.29 1.42
CA VAL A 64 8.47 -3.00 0.15
C VAL A 64 7.00 -3.37 0.00
N LYS A 65 6.35 -2.79 -1.02
CA LYS A 65 5.00 -3.14 -1.46
C LYS A 65 5.08 -3.80 -2.83
N VAL A 66 4.23 -4.79 -3.09
CA VAL A 66 4.10 -5.43 -4.40
C VAL A 66 2.66 -5.30 -4.86
N THR A 67 2.47 -4.86 -6.10
CA THR A 67 1.19 -4.90 -6.78
C THR A 67 1.30 -5.84 -7.97
N THR A 68 0.35 -6.77 -8.09
CA THR A 68 0.32 -7.78 -9.16
C THR A 68 -1.13 -8.04 -9.55
N GLU A 69 -1.40 -8.60 -10.72
CA GLU A 69 -2.73 -9.12 -11.01
C GLU A 69 -3.07 -10.30 -10.10
N LYS A 70 -4.29 -10.32 -9.59
CA LYS A 70 -4.83 -11.36 -8.68
C LYS A 70 -4.65 -12.77 -9.22
N GLN A 71 -4.80 -12.95 -10.54
CA GLN A 71 -4.65 -14.26 -11.19
C GLN A 71 -3.23 -14.83 -11.11
N ARG A 72 -2.20 -14.00 -10.87
CA ARG A 72 -0.81 -14.44 -10.77
C ARG A 72 -0.45 -15.02 -9.41
N MET A 73 -1.35 -14.94 -8.43
CA MET A 73 -1.09 -15.52 -7.12
C MET A 73 -1.44 -17.00 -7.08
N GLU A 74 -0.46 -17.80 -6.65
CA GLU A 74 -0.58 -19.23 -6.42
C GLU A 74 -0.50 -19.49 -4.91
N ASN A 75 -1.35 -20.39 -4.39
CA ASN A 75 -1.31 -20.83 -2.98
C ASN A 75 -1.43 -19.70 -1.95
N ILE A 76 -2.47 -18.86 -2.07
CA ILE A 76 -2.70 -17.77 -1.11
C ILE A 76 -3.09 -18.37 0.25
N ASP A 77 -2.19 -18.29 1.23
CA ASP A 77 -2.57 -18.48 2.62
C ASP A 77 -3.60 -17.40 3.00
N LYS A 78 -4.77 -17.83 3.50
CA LYS A 78 -5.88 -16.94 3.88
C LYS A 78 -5.50 -15.90 4.94
N SER A 79 -4.38 -16.08 5.62
CA SER A 79 -3.80 -15.11 6.57
C SER A 79 -3.19 -13.88 5.88
N ILE A 80 -2.71 -14.01 4.64
CA ILE A 80 -2.10 -12.92 3.86
C ILE A 80 -3.18 -12.01 3.24
N LEU A 81 -4.37 -12.56 2.96
CA LEU A 81 -5.53 -11.82 2.43
C LEU A 81 -6.19 -10.87 3.43
N LYS A 82 -5.81 -10.89 4.71
CA LYS A 82 -6.53 -10.21 5.80
C LYS A 82 -6.22 -8.72 5.98
N HIS A 83 -5.48 -8.09 5.07
CA HIS A 83 -5.19 -6.66 5.19
C HIS A 83 -5.24 -5.96 3.83
N GLY A 84 -6.44 -5.57 3.41
CA GLY A 84 -6.61 -4.83 2.16
C GLY A 84 -8.03 -4.70 1.63
N GLU A 85 -9.07 -4.82 2.45
CA GLU A 85 -10.39 -4.27 2.08
C GLU A 85 -10.42 -2.76 2.36
N THR A 86 -9.44 -2.03 1.84
CA THR A 86 -9.58 -0.58 1.64
C THR A 86 -9.98 -0.43 0.19
N ASN A 87 -11.27 -0.16 -0.04
CA ASN A 87 -11.77 0.37 -1.30
C ASN A 87 -11.03 1.70 -1.59
N MET A 88 -9.83 1.63 -2.14
CA MET A 88 -9.11 2.80 -2.60
C MET A 88 -9.58 3.07 -4.03
N PRO A 89 -10.33 4.16 -4.27
CA PRO A 89 -10.73 4.51 -5.62
C PRO A 89 -9.49 4.75 -6.48
N HIS A 90 -9.59 4.40 -7.77
CA HIS A 90 -8.68 4.79 -8.84
C HIS A 90 -8.12 6.20 -8.63
N GLN A 91 -6.90 6.33 -8.12
CA GLN A 91 -6.08 7.54 -8.26
C GLN A 91 -4.73 7.38 -7.59
N VAL A 92 -3.72 7.22 -8.45
CA VAL A 92 -2.31 7.58 -8.26
C VAL A 92 -1.61 6.80 -7.15
N LEU A 93 -0.38 6.32 -7.39
CA LEU A 93 0.53 5.98 -6.30
C LEU A 93 0.74 7.27 -5.50
N ARG A 94 -0.12 7.52 -4.51
CA ARG A 94 0.11 8.58 -3.54
C ARG A 94 1.42 8.20 -2.88
N VAL A 95 2.44 9.03 -3.11
CA VAL A 95 3.64 9.04 -2.28
C VAL A 95 3.10 9.13 -0.86
N ASP A 96 3.39 8.13 -0.03
CA ASP A 96 3.02 8.11 1.39
C ASP A 96 3.64 9.40 1.98
N ARG A 97 2.85 10.48 2.05
CA ARG A 97 3.15 11.63 2.90
C ARG A 97 2.89 11.10 4.30
N ASP A 98 3.94 11.13 5.11
CA ASP A 98 3.95 10.68 6.50
C ASP A 98 2.60 10.94 7.18
N ASP A 99 1.86 9.86 7.49
CA ASP A 99 0.61 9.93 8.27
C ASP A 99 0.94 10.55 9.64
N PRO A 100 0.38 11.72 10.00
CA PRO A 100 0.43 12.18 11.37
C PRO A 100 -0.70 11.52 12.16
N GLU A 101 -0.29 10.76 13.18
CA GLU A 101 -1.01 10.48 14.43
C GLU A 101 -2.44 9.91 14.33
N GLU A 102 -2.57 8.60 14.59
CA GLU A 102 -3.82 8.03 15.09
C GLU A 102 -4.16 8.68 16.45
N GLU A 103 -4.97 9.74 16.43
CA GLU A 103 -5.67 10.20 17.63
C GLU A 103 -6.65 9.10 18.07
N LYS A 104 -6.32 8.47 19.20
CA LYS A 104 -7.22 7.59 19.94
C LYS A 104 -8.47 8.36 20.34
N GLN A 105 -9.60 8.08 19.70
CA GLN A 105 -10.91 8.43 20.24
C GLN A 105 -11.46 7.23 21.01
N ASP A 106 -11.18 7.23 22.30
CA ASP A 106 -11.92 6.51 23.33
C ASP A 106 -13.31 7.14 23.43
N MET A 107 -14.30 6.49 22.84
CA MET A 107 -15.72 6.81 23.06
C MET A 107 -16.35 5.58 23.69
N SER A 108 -16.37 5.58 25.03
CA SER A 108 -17.22 4.74 25.84
C SER A 108 -18.69 4.95 25.44
N GLU A 109 -19.29 3.99 24.76
CA GLU A 109 -20.74 3.91 24.64
C GLU A 109 -21.25 2.89 25.67
N ASP A 110 -21.79 3.43 26.75
CA ASP A 110 -22.50 2.71 27.80
C ASP A 110 -23.93 2.43 27.30
N PRO A 111 -24.35 1.17 27.05
CA PRO A 111 -25.72 0.90 26.61
C PRO A 111 -26.65 0.99 27.82
N VAL A 112 -27.37 2.11 27.94
CA VAL A 112 -28.50 2.27 28.86
C VAL A 112 -29.57 1.25 28.51
N LEU A 113 -29.62 0.15 29.24
CA LEU A 113 -30.71 -0.82 29.20
C LEU A 113 -31.86 -0.29 30.08
N ASP A 114 -32.85 0.29 29.41
CA ASP A 114 -34.13 0.66 30.01
C ASP A 114 -34.95 -0.61 30.24
N ASN A 115 -34.93 -1.12 31.48
CA ASN A 115 -35.82 -2.18 31.95
C ASN A 115 -36.58 -1.65 33.17
N LYS A 116 -37.65 -0.90 32.93
CA LYS A 116 -38.63 -0.55 33.96
C LYS A 116 -39.78 -1.55 33.89
N MET A 117 -39.70 -2.60 34.70
CA MET A 117 -40.86 -3.41 35.06
C MET A 117 -41.50 -2.83 36.34
N GLU A 118 -42.82 -2.88 36.34
CA GLU A 118 -43.78 -2.21 37.23
C GLU A 118 -43.81 -2.74 38.68
N ASP A 119 -44.68 -2.09 39.47
CA ASP A 119 -45.26 -2.47 40.77
C ASP A 119 -44.50 -2.12 42.07
N THR A 120 -44.89 -0.99 42.68
CA THR A 120 -45.66 -0.90 43.94
C THR A 120 -45.90 0.57 44.30
#